data_AF-A0ABD3DV53-F1
#
_entry.id   AF-A0ABD3DV53-F1
#
_cell.length_a   1.000
_cell.length_b   1.000
_cell.length_c   1.000
_cell.angle_alpha   90.00
_cell.angle_beta   90.00
_cell.angle_gamma   90.00
#
_symmetry.space_group_name_H-M   'P 1'
#
loop_
_entity.id
_entity.type
_entity.pdbx_description
1 polymer ?
#
loop_
_entity_poly.entity_id
_entity_poly.type
_entity_poly.pdbx_seq_one_letter_code
_entity_poly.pdbx_strand_id
1 'polypeptide(L)'
;MGEHTYAEQYGDNLNLTIPEPGLSTMNNVCSKMKCVVVLISGRPLVLEPYLAKIDGLVAAWLPGSQGQGVADVLFGDYGFTGKLPRTWFKSVDQLPMNFGDEHYDPLFPYGFGLTTKPVGGN
;
A
#
# COMPACT_ATOMS: atom_id res chain seq x y z
N MET A 1 -0.47 6.16 -7.46
CA MET A 1 -1.87 5.69 -7.65
C MET A 1 -2.51 5.55 -6.28
N GLY A 2 -3.84 5.57 -6.18
CA GLY A 2 -4.47 5.59 -4.86
C GLY A 2 -5.94 5.95 -4.86
N GLU A 3 -6.51 6.06 -3.67
CA GLU A 3 -7.86 6.63 -3.47
C GLU A 3 -7.85 8.14 -3.73
N HIS A 4 -9.01 8.67 -4.15
CA HIS A 4 -9.26 10.11 -4.05
C HIS A 4 -9.48 10.51 -2.59
N THR A 5 -9.38 11.81 -2.30
CA THR A 5 -9.71 12.34 -0.96
C THR A 5 -11.19 12.15 -0.66
N TYR A 6 -11.49 11.72 0.56
CA TYR A 6 -12.85 11.60 1.09
C TYR A 6 -12.87 11.96 2.58
N ALA A 7 -14.06 12.20 3.12
CA ALA A 7 -14.28 12.39 4.55
C ALA A 7 -15.59 11.71 4.96
N GLU A 8 -15.57 11.03 6.10
CA GLU A 8 -16.74 10.41 6.73
C GLU A 8 -17.55 9.53 5.74
N GLN A 9 -18.85 9.81 5.59
CA GLN A 9 -19.80 9.05 4.76
C GLN A 9 -19.38 8.98 3.28
N TYR A 10 -18.68 10.01 2.79
CA TYR A 10 -18.17 10.01 1.41
C TYR A 10 -17.05 8.98 1.18
N GLY A 11 -16.52 8.39 2.26
CA GLY A 11 -15.54 7.32 2.23
C GLY A 11 -16.13 5.92 2.29
N ASP A 12 -17.44 5.75 2.48
CA ASP A 12 -18.04 4.42 2.57
C ASP A 12 -17.91 3.69 1.22
N ASN A 13 -17.22 2.56 1.24
CA ASN A 13 -16.90 1.81 0.02
C ASN A 13 -16.80 0.31 0.35
N LEU A 14 -17.70 -0.49 -0.23
CA LEU A 14 -17.76 -1.94 -0.02
C LEU A 14 -16.77 -2.71 -0.91
N ASN A 15 -16.32 -2.12 -2.01
CA ASN A 15 -15.46 -2.81 -2.97
C ASN A 15 -13.97 -2.59 -2.69
N LEU A 16 -13.61 -1.47 -2.03
CA LEU A 16 -12.23 -1.12 -1.64
C LEU A 16 -11.20 -1.27 -2.78
N THR A 17 -11.62 -0.97 -4.01
CA THR A 17 -10.78 -0.89 -5.20
C THR A 17 -10.40 0.56 -5.48
N ILE A 18 -9.20 0.78 -6.01
CA ILE A 18 -8.78 2.12 -6.43
C ILE A 18 -9.51 2.56 -7.72
N PRO A 19 -9.77 3.86 -7.89
CA PRO A 19 -10.33 4.41 -9.13
C PRO A 19 -9.33 4.32 -10.30
N GLU A 20 -9.88 4.31 -11.52
CA GLU A 20 -9.11 4.52 -12.75
C GLU A 20 -9.03 6.01 -13.11
N PRO A 21 -7.96 6.48 -13.78
CA PRO A 21 -6.78 5.72 -14.20
C PRO A 21 -5.82 5.43 -13.03
N GLY A 22 -5.57 4.15 -12.78
CA GLY A 22 -4.74 3.71 -11.67
C GLY A 22 -4.08 2.37 -11.96
N LEU A 23 -4.87 1.31 -12.00
CA LEU A 23 -4.37 -0.03 -12.33
C LEU A 23 -3.96 -0.12 -13.79
N SER A 24 -4.69 0.54 -14.70
CA SER A 24 -4.30 0.60 -16.12
C SER A 24 -2.92 1.23 -16.31
N THR A 25 -2.64 2.36 -15.63
CA THR A 25 -1.33 3.02 -15.64
C THR A 25 -0.25 2.12 -15.05
N MET A 26 -0.51 1.52 -13.89
CA MET A 26 0.41 0.57 -13.25
C MET A 26 0.77 -0.58 -14.20
N ASN A 27 -0.23 -1.24 -14.79
CA ASN A 27 0.00 -2.34 -15.72
C ASN A 27 0.84 -1.91 -16.93
N ASN A 28 0.59 -0.72 -17.49
CA ASN A 28 1.36 -0.20 -18.63
C ASN A 28 2.82 0.11 -18.27
N VAL A 29 3.08 0.68 -17.10
CA VAL A 29 4.44 1.03 -16.67
C VAL A 29 5.21 -0.23 -16.24
N CYS A 30 4.63 -1.02 -15.34
CA CYS A 30 5.34 -2.15 -14.74
C CYS A 30 5.55 -3.33 -15.68
N SER A 31 4.81 -3.42 -16.80
CA SER A 31 5.09 -4.41 -17.85
C SER A 31 6.30 -4.08 -18.72
N LYS A 32 6.83 -2.84 -18.65
CA LYS A 32 7.90 -2.36 -19.53
C LYS A 32 9.23 -2.14 -18.80
N MET A 33 9.21 -1.97 -17.48
CA MET A 33 10.39 -1.67 -16.68
C MET A 33 10.18 -2.09 -15.24
N LYS A 34 11.28 -2.19 -14.47
CA LYS A 34 11.20 -2.36 -13.03
C LYS A 34 10.42 -1.23 -12.39
N CYS A 35 9.48 -1.57 -11.53
CA CYS A 35 8.41 -0.69 -11.12
C CYS A 35 8.15 -0.80 -9.62
N VAL A 36 8.36 0.30 -8.90
CA VAL A 36 7.95 0.44 -7.50
C VAL A 36 6.68 1.28 -7.46
N VAL A 37 5.61 0.71 -6.91
CA VAL A 37 4.33 1.38 -6.77
C VAL A 37 4.25 2.05 -5.40
N VAL A 38 4.04 3.36 -5.40
CA VAL A 38 3.64 4.11 -4.20
C VAL A 38 2.11 4.20 -4.18
N LEU A 39 1.50 3.53 -3.21
CA LEU A 39 0.06 3.51 -2.99
C LEU A 39 -0.34 4.55 -1.94
N ILE A 40 -1.15 5.52 -2.37
CA ILE A 40 -1.74 6.54 -1.49
C ILE A 40 -3.17 6.10 -1.12
N SER A 41 -3.44 5.86 0.15
CA SER A 41 -4.74 5.33 0.59
C SER A 41 -4.99 5.63 2.05
N GLY A 42 -6.26 5.75 2.45
CA GLY A 42 -6.61 5.91 3.86
C GLY A 42 -6.64 4.58 4.63
N ARG A 43 -6.58 3.44 3.92
CA ARG A 43 -6.89 2.10 4.43
C ARG A 43 -6.33 1.01 3.50
N PRO A 44 -6.29 -0.26 3.94
CA PRO A 44 -6.01 -1.40 3.07
C PRO A 44 -7.03 -1.50 1.92
N LEU A 45 -6.54 -1.83 0.72
CA LEU A 45 -7.33 -1.95 -0.51
C LEU A 45 -7.06 -3.28 -1.21
N VAL A 46 -7.88 -3.63 -2.19
CA VAL A 46 -7.68 -4.82 -3.03
C VAL A 46 -6.34 -4.74 -3.76
N LEU A 47 -5.41 -5.66 -3.44
CA LEU A 47 -4.06 -5.69 -4.01
C LEU A 47 -3.63 -7.05 -4.56
N GLU A 48 -4.16 -8.15 -4.02
CA GLU A 48 -3.69 -9.51 -4.33
C GLU A 48 -3.54 -9.79 -5.84
N PRO A 49 -4.47 -9.39 -6.74
CA PRO A 49 -4.34 -9.65 -8.17
C PRO A 49 -3.19 -8.90 -8.86
N TYR A 50 -2.59 -7.91 -8.20
CA TYR A 50 -1.61 -6.98 -8.78
C TYR A 50 -0.20 -7.18 -8.24
N LEU A 51 -0.04 -7.84 -7.09
CA LEU A 51 1.27 -8.02 -6.45
C LEU A 51 2.29 -8.73 -7.34
N ALA A 52 1.84 -9.67 -8.18
CA ALA A 52 2.71 -10.38 -9.11
C ALA A 52 3.23 -9.53 -10.29
N LYS A 53 2.70 -8.32 -10.48
CA LYS A 53 3.01 -7.44 -11.62
C LYS A 53 3.92 -6.27 -11.27
N ILE A 54 4.33 -6.16 -10.01
CA ILE A 54 5.11 -5.03 -9.48
C ILE A 54 6.37 -5.56 -8.80
N ASP A 55 7.48 -4.84 -8.92
CA ASP A 55 8.75 -5.23 -8.28
C ASP A 55 8.82 -4.78 -6.83
N GLY A 56 8.07 -3.72 -6.49
CA GLY A 56 7.97 -3.21 -5.14
C GLY A 56 6.67 -2.46 -4.91
N LEU A 57 6.20 -2.45 -3.66
CA LEU A 57 5.03 -1.73 -3.22
C LEU A 57 5.34 -1.00 -1.92
N VAL A 58 5.00 0.29 -1.87
CA VAL A 58 5.04 1.11 -0.65
C VAL A 58 3.63 1.61 -0.37
N ALA A 59 3.05 1.17 0.74
CA ALA A 59 1.84 1.76 1.29
C ALA A 59 2.22 3.05 2.04
N ALA A 60 2.06 4.20 1.39
CA ALA A 60 2.45 5.51 1.94
C ALA A 60 1.30 6.22 2.68
N TRP A 61 0.14 5.56 2.79
CA TRP A 61 -1.06 6.09 3.45
C TRP A 61 -1.49 7.45 2.88
N LEU A 62 -1.79 8.43 3.74
CA LEU A 62 -2.02 9.83 3.38
C LEU A 62 -0.87 10.67 3.96
N PRO A 63 0.27 10.83 3.25
CA PRO A 63 1.53 11.31 3.82
C PRO A 63 1.57 12.82 4.13
N GLY A 64 0.49 13.56 3.86
CA GLY A 64 0.43 15.00 4.09
C GLY A 64 1.27 15.81 3.10
N SER A 65 1.74 16.98 3.53
CA SER A 65 2.39 17.96 2.64
C SER A 65 3.85 17.66 2.32
N GLN A 66 4.54 16.89 3.17
CA GLN A 66 5.98 16.65 3.06
C GLN A 66 6.30 15.41 2.22
N GLY A 67 5.99 15.47 0.93
CA GLY A 67 6.21 14.37 -0.01
C GLY A 67 7.66 13.91 -0.13
N GLN A 68 8.62 14.76 0.25
CA GLN A 68 10.04 14.42 0.31
C GLN A 68 10.32 13.20 1.20
N GLY A 69 9.56 13.00 2.28
CA GLY A 69 9.74 11.83 3.15
C GLY A 69 9.51 10.49 2.44
N VAL A 70 8.72 10.46 1.36
CA VAL A 70 8.57 9.27 0.51
C VAL A 70 9.83 9.05 -0.32
N ALA A 71 10.43 10.11 -0.87
CA ALA A 71 11.65 10.03 -1.65
C ALA A 71 12.84 9.59 -0.78
N ASP A 72 12.97 10.12 0.42
CA ASP A 72 14.07 9.83 1.36
C ASP A 72 14.25 8.31 1.60
N VAL A 73 13.15 7.57 1.74
CA VAL A 73 13.19 6.11 1.95
C VAL A 73 13.29 5.32 0.63
N LEU A 74 12.75 5.82 -0.47
CA LEU A 74 12.85 5.17 -1.78
C LEU A 74 14.26 5.22 -2.34
N PHE A 75 14.98 6.33 -2.11
CA PHE A 75 16.35 6.52 -2.56
C PHE A 75 17.40 6.10 -1.52
N GLY A 76 16.97 5.73 -0.32
CA GLY A 76 17.81 5.09 0.69
C GLY A 76 18.61 6.06 1.56
N ASP A 77 18.19 7.31 1.66
CA ASP A 77 18.70 8.23 2.70
C ASP A 77 18.31 7.70 4.09
N TYR A 78 17.15 7.07 4.19
CA TYR A 78 16.71 6.30 5.35
C TYR A 78 16.22 4.90 4.96
N GLY A 79 16.25 3.98 5.93
CA GLY A 79 15.69 2.65 5.77
C GLY A 79 14.18 2.61 6.01
N PHE A 80 13.46 1.73 5.30
CA PHE A 80 12.07 1.42 5.64
C PHE A 80 12.00 0.74 7.02
N THR A 81 11.14 1.25 7.90
CA THR A 81 10.92 0.71 9.25
C THR A 81 9.44 0.52 9.60
N GLY A 82 8.54 1.11 8.82
CA GLY A 82 7.10 1.09 9.07
C GLY A 82 6.52 -0.33 9.11
N LYS A 83 5.61 -0.56 10.07
CA LYS A 83 4.85 -1.80 10.21
C LYS A 83 3.36 -1.51 10.05
N LEU A 84 2.62 -2.43 9.47
CA LEU A 84 1.20 -2.28 9.19
C LEU A 84 0.42 -2.12 10.50
N PRO A 85 -0.28 -0.98 10.71
CA PRO A 85 -1.14 -0.77 11.88
C PRO A 85 -2.52 -1.43 11.71
N ARG A 86 -2.79 -2.03 10.55
CA ARG A 86 -4.04 -2.70 10.18
C ARG A 86 -3.73 -3.96 9.38
N THR A 87 -4.57 -4.96 9.52
CA THR A 87 -4.54 -6.17 8.68
C THR A 87 -4.81 -5.80 7.23
N TRP A 88 -4.02 -6.33 6.29
CA TRP A 88 -4.33 -6.27 4.87
C TRP A 88 -5.06 -7.55 4.45
N PHE A 89 -6.30 -7.42 3.99
CA PHE A 89 -7.13 -8.55 3.56
C PHE A 89 -6.73 -9.06 2.15
N LYS A 90 -7.09 -10.30 1.84
CA LYS A 90 -6.96 -10.89 0.48
C LYS A 90 -8.15 -10.47 -0.38
N SER A 91 -9.36 -10.71 0.14
CA SER A 91 -10.64 -10.28 -0.45
C SER A 91 -11.46 -9.45 0.55
N VAL A 92 -12.29 -8.55 0.04
CA VAL A 92 -13.26 -7.80 0.84
C VAL A 92 -14.29 -8.70 1.53
N ASP A 93 -14.53 -9.89 1.00
CA ASP A 93 -15.46 -10.88 1.58
C ASP A 93 -14.98 -11.41 2.95
N GLN A 94 -13.71 -11.23 3.28
CA GLN A 94 -13.17 -11.60 4.60
C GLN A 94 -13.51 -10.56 5.68
N LEU A 95 -14.05 -9.39 5.32
CA LEU A 95 -14.31 -8.33 6.28
C LEU A 95 -15.60 -8.57 7.06
N PRO A 96 -15.64 -8.26 8.38
CA PRO A 96 -14.54 -7.75 9.19
C PRO A 96 -13.53 -8.85 9.60
N MET A 97 -12.24 -8.54 9.52
CA MET A 97 -11.15 -9.43 9.97
C MET A 97 -10.02 -8.63 10.63
N ASN A 98 -9.72 -8.96 11.88
CA ASN A 98 -8.76 -8.27 12.73
C ASN A 98 -7.77 -9.25 13.37
N PHE A 99 -6.62 -8.70 13.76
CA PHE A 99 -5.60 -9.48 14.48
C PHE A 99 -6.19 -10.05 15.79
N GLY A 100 -6.09 -11.36 15.95
CA GLY A 100 -6.63 -12.10 17.10
C GLY A 100 -7.94 -12.86 16.80
N ASP A 101 -8.58 -12.62 15.66
CA ASP A 101 -9.77 -13.37 15.26
C ASP A 101 -9.43 -14.84 14.97
N GLU A 102 -10.38 -15.76 15.21
CA GLU A 102 -10.18 -17.20 14.96
C GLU A 102 -9.97 -17.50 13.47
N HIS A 103 -10.70 -16.80 12.60
CA HIS A 103 -10.61 -16.92 11.15
C HIS A 103 -9.59 -15.96 10.52
N TYR A 104 -8.48 -15.66 11.21
CA TYR A 104 -7.48 -14.68 10.75
C TYR A 104 -6.61 -15.20 9.61
N ASP A 105 -6.97 -14.88 8.37
CA ASP A 105 -6.24 -15.26 7.14
C ASP A 105 -5.88 -14.04 6.25
N PRO A 106 -4.90 -13.21 6.68
CA PRO A 106 -4.57 -11.97 5.99
C PRO A 106 -3.68 -12.16 4.75
N LEU A 107 -3.73 -11.20 3.82
CA LEU A 107 -2.72 -11.05 2.76
C LEU A 107 -1.40 -10.58 3.36
N PHE A 108 -1.47 -9.54 4.19
CA PHE A 108 -0.37 -9.10 5.03
C PHE A 108 -0.87 -8.94 6.47
N PRO A 109 -0.28 -9.65 7.44
CA PRO A 109 -0.73 -9.59 8.83
C PRO A 109 -0.46 -8.23 9.46
N TYR A 110 -1.19 -7.94 10.54
CA TYR A 110 -0.89 -6.80 11.41
C TYR A 110 0.58 -6.86 11.86
N GLY A 111 1.25 -5.71 11.86
CA GLY A 111 2.67 -5.61 12.19
C GLY A 111 3.62 -6.04 11.06
N PHE A 112 3.12 -6.46 9.90
CA PHE A 112 3.96 -6.76 8.74
C PHE A 112 4.66 -5.50 8.21
N GLY A 113 5.88 -5.63 7.71
CA GLY A 113 6.59 -4.54 7.03
C GLY A 113 8.02 -4.96 6.75
N LEU A 114 8.42 -4.92 5.49
CA LEU A 114 9.81 -5.16 5.11
C LEU A 114 10.67 -3.96 5.50
N THR A 115 11.97 -4.20 5.70
CA THR A 115 12.92 -3.16 6.09
C THR A 115 14.07 -3.07 5.11
N THR A 116 14.60 -1.88 4.94
CA THR A 116 15.86 -1.64 4.21
C THR A 116 16.87 -0.97 5.13
N LYS A 117 18.15 -1.06 4.77
CA LYS A 117 19.19 -0.25 5.41
C LYS A 117 19.39 1.01 4.57
N PRO A 118 19.76 2.15 5.19
CA PRO A 118 20.22 3.32 4.44
C PRO A 118 21.39 2.94 3.52
N VAL A 119 21.45 3.56 2.34
CA VAL A 119 22.47 3.32 1.32
C VAL A 119 23.46 4.50 1.25
N GLY A 120 23.11 5.67 1.81
CA GLY A 120 23.90 6.89 1.78
C GLY A 120 24.10 7.56 3.15
N GLY A 121 25.27 7.34 3.73
CA GLY A 121 25.94 8.30 4.59
C GLY A 121 27.37 8.42 4.08
N ASN A 122 27.78 9.63 3.69
CA ASN A 122 29.19 9.97 3.79
C ASN A 122 29.53 10.17 5.26
#